data_AF-A0A2V6TLI5-F1
#
_entry.id   AF-A0A2V6TLI5-F1
#
_cell.length_a   1.000
_cell.length_b   1.000
_cell.length_c   1.000
_cell.angle_alpha   90.00
_cell.angle_beta   90.00
_cell.angle_gamma   90.00
#
_symmetry.space_group_name_H-M   'P 1'
#
loop_
_entity.id
_entity.type
_entity.pdbx_description
1 polymer ?
#
loop_
_entity_poly.entity_id
_entity_poly.type
_entity_poly.pdbx_seq_one_letter_code
_entity_poly.pdbx_strand_id
1 'polypeptide(L)' 'MNEAYRPYTLVAELTYRCPLRCVYCSNPLDYGRHDRELDTATWQRVFR' A
#
# COMPACT_ATOMS: atom_id res chain seq x y z
N MET A 1 3.61 -9.70 28.82
CA MET A 1 3.29 -9.36 27.43
C MET A 1 3.93 -8.00 27.19
N ASN A 2 4.97 -7.93 26.35
CA ASN A 2 5.76 -6.72 26.19
C ASN A 2 4.85 -5.59 25.66
N GLU A 3 4.85 -4.44 26.32
CA GLU A 3 3.83 -3.38 26.21
C GLU A 3 3.91 -2.58 24.90
N ALA A 4 4.96 -2.78 24.10
CA ALA A 4 5.12 -2.14 22.80
C ALA A 4 4.51 -3.00 21.68
N TYR A 5 3.41 -2.53 21.08
CA TYR A 5 2.85 -3.10 19.86
C TYR A 5 3.89 -3.04 18.73
N ARG A 6 4.40 -4.21 18.33
CA ARG A 6 5.32 -4.37 17.20
C ARG A 6 4.62 -5.20 16.13
N PRO A 7 4.10 -4.58 15.05
CA PRO A 7 3.49 -5.34 13.97
C PRO A 7 4.55 -6.24 13.31
N TYR A 8 4.19 -7.50 13.08
CA TYR A 8 5.06 -8.46 12.38
C TYR A 8 5.02 -8.32 10.86
N THR A 9 4.05 -7.58 10.31
CA THR A 9 3.83 -7.48 8.86
C THR A 9 3.32 -6.09 8.49
N LEU A 10 3.79 -5.60 7.33
CA LEU A 10 3.36 -4.36 6.69
C LEU A 10 3.02 -4.67 5.23
N VAL A 11 1.84 -4.23 4.77
CA VAL A 11 1.48 -4.18 3.34
C VAL A 11 1.60 -2.74 2.88
N ALA A 12 2.43 -2.50 1.87
CA ALA A 12 2.64 -1.18 1.29
C ALA A 12 2.00 -1.13 -0.10
N GLU A 13 0.90 -0.39 -0.23
CA GLU A 13 0.20 -0.18 -1.50
C GLU A 13 0.80 1.01 -2.25
N LEU A 14 1.89 0.77 -2.98
CA LEU A 14 2.66 1.83 -3.64
C LEU A 14 1.89 2.47 -4.80
N THR A 15 1.13 1.66 -5.53
CA THR A 15 0.30 2.09 -6.66
C THR A 15 -0.81 1.08 -6.91
N TYR A 16 -1.94 1.56 -7.43
CA TYR A 16 -3.00 0.70 -7.96
C TYR A 16 -3.01 0.64 -9.49
N ARG A 17 -2.06 1.30 -10.17
CA ARG A 17 -1.92 1.24 -11.62
C ARG A 17 -1.49 -0.18 -12.04
N CYS A 18 -2.42 -0.94 -12.59
CA CYS A 18 -2.20 -2.31 -13.06
C CYS A 18 -2.78 -2.49 -14.47
N PRO A 19 -2.01 -2.97 -15.46
CA PRO A 19 -2.49 -3.13 -16.84
C PRO A 19 -3.39 -4.36 -17.04
N LEU A 20 -3.59 -5.17 -16.01
CA LEU A 20 -4.31 -6.44 -16.10
C LEU A 20 -5.80 -6.27 -15.82
N ARG A 21 -6.61 -7.22 -16.34
CA ARG A 21 -8.06 -7.33 -16.09
C ARG A 21 -8.39 -8.70 -15.52
N CYS A 22 -7.90 -8.96 -14.31
CA CYS A 22 -8.06 -10.25 -13.67
C CYS A 22 -9.53 -10.53 -13.33
N VAL A 23 -9.96 -11.80 -13.46
CA VAL A 23 -11.30 -12.25 -13.01
C VAL A 23 -11.51 -12.09 -11.51
N TYR A 24 -10.42 -12.03 -10.75
CA TYR A 24 -10.38 -11.66 -9.34
C TYR A 24 -9.14 -10.77 -9.10
N CYS A 25 -9.32 -9.67 -8.39
CA CYS A 25 -8.25 -8.77 -7.97
C CYS A 25 -8.53 -8.28 -6.55
N SER A 26 -7.47 -8.16 -5.74
CA SER A 26 -7.57 -7.59 -4.40
C SER A 26 -7.55 -6.06 -4.39
N ASN A 27 -7.22 -5.41 -5.50
CA ASN A 27 -7.25 -3.95 -5.58
C ASN A 27 -8.69 -3.45 -5.43
N PRO A 28 -8.91 -2.31 -4.76
CA PRO A 28 -10.22 -1.68 -4.66
C PRO A 28 -10.82 -1.44 -6.05
N LEU A 29 -12.13 -1.61 -6.20
CA LEU A 29 -12.79 -1.35 -7.49
C LEU A 29 -12.79 0.14 -7.88
N ASP A 30 -12.69 1.02 -6.88
CA ASP A 30 -12.66 2.47 -7.02
C ASP A 30 -11.23 3.05 -6.94
N TYR A 31 -10.21 2.26 -7.30
CA TYR A 31 -8.80 2.67 -7.30
C TYR A 31 -8.53 4.01 -8.03
N GLY A 32 -9.37 4.40 -9.00
CA GLY A 32 -9.27 5.70 -9.68
C GLY A 32 -9.50 6.92 -8.77
N ARG A 33 -10.03 6.74 -7.56
CA ARG A 33 -10.14 7.79 -6.52
C ARG A 33 -8.88 7.92 -5.66
N HIS A 34 -7.96 6.96 -5.77
CA HIS A 34 -6.69 6.94 -5.04
C HIS A 34 -5.59 7.54 -5.92
N ASP A 35 -5.68 8.84 -6.19
CA ASP A 35 -4.76 9.59 -7.04
C ASP A 35 -3.55 10.19 -6.30
N ARG A 36 -3.58 10.17 -4.96
CA ARG A 36 -2.52 10.68 -4.09
C ARG A 36 -1.55 9.59 -3.68
N GLU A 37 -0.71 9.17 -4.63
CA GLU A 37 0.46 8.31 -4.33
C GLU A 37 1.46 9.05 -3.43
N LEU A 38 2.07 8.34 -2.47
CA LEU A 38 3.17 8.90 -1.67
C LEU A 38 4.42 9.05 -2.53
N ASP A 39 5.15 10.16 -2.34
CA ASP A 39 6.43 10.35 -3.00
C ASP A 39 7.51 9.39 -2.46
N THR A 40 8.59 9.25 -3.24
CA THR A 40 9.70 8.36 -2.90
C THR A 40 10.35 8.71 -1.55
N ALA A 41 10.51 9.99 -1.25
CA ALA A 41 11.16 10.43 0.00
C ALA A 41 10.32 10.04 1.23
N THR A 42 9.00 10.09 1.10
CA THR A 42 8.06 9.68 2.13
C THR A 42 8.09 8.17 2.35
N TRP A 43 8.13 7.37 1.28
CA TRP A 43 8.31 5.92 1.41
C TRP A 43 9.63 5.55 2.08
N GLN A 44 10.73 6.20 1.72
CA GLN A 44 12.05 5.98 2.34
C GLN A 44 12.03 6.25 3.85
N ARG A 45 11.22 7.21 4.31
CA ARG A 45 11.04 7.50 5.73
C ARG A 45 10.24 6.41 6.47
N VAL A 46 9.25 5.80 5.82
CA VAL A 46 8.41 4.74 6.41
C VAL A 46 9.19 3.45 6.65
N PHE A 47 10.15 3.13 5.78
CA PHE A 47 10.91 1.86 5.84
C PHE A 47 12.21 1.92 6.65
N ARG A 48 12.59 3.08 7.19
CA ARG A 48 13.75 3.23 8.08
C ARG A 48 13.31 3.16 9.53
#